data_AF-A0A2A5V6H1-F1
#
_entry.id   AF-A0A2A5V6H1-F1
#
_cell.length_a   1.000
_cell.length_b   1.000
_cell.length_c   1.000
_cell.angle_alpha   90.00
_cell.angle_beta   90.00
_cell.angle_gamma   90.00
#
_symmetry.space_group_name_H-M   'P 1'
#
loop_
_entity.id
_entity.type
_entity.pdbx_description
1 polymer ?
#
loop_
_entity_poly.entity_id
_entity_poly.type
_entity_poly.pdbx_seq_one_letter_code
_entity_poly.pdbx_strand_id
1 'polypeptide(L)' 'MQYDLEPGNFVINPLEKHWGIGQIQSIIKNKATVNFQHMGKMVINLQKVNLEKVSSK' A
#
# COMPACT_ATOMS: atom_id res chain seq x y z
N MET A 1 -14.24 8.65 8.41
CA MET A 1 -13.29 8.74 7.29
C MET A 1 -12.73 7.34 7.11
N GLN A 2 -13.23 6.62 6.10
CA GLN A 2 -13.04 5.18 5.96
C GLN A 2 -11.92 4.94 4.95
N TYR A 3 -10.72 4.71 5.50
CA TYR A 3 -9.45 4.42 4.82
C TYR A 3 -8.95 5.54 3.88
N ASP A 4 -8.19 6.49 4.44
CA ASP A 4 -7.48 7.56 3.70
C ASP A 4 -6.25 7.03 2.94
N LEU A 5 -6.41 5.91 2.22
CA LEU A 5 -5.45 5.45 1.24
C LEU A 5 -5.86 6.01 -0.11
N GLU A 6 -4.98 6.80 -0.69
CA GLU A 6 -5.15 7.41 -2.00
C GLU A 6 -3.86 7.23 -2.83
N PRO A 7 -3.95 7.31 -4.16
CA PRO A 7 -2.77 7.38 -5.01
C PRO A 7 -1.78 8.45 -4.53
N GLY A 8 -0.50 8.09 -4.45
CA GLY A 8 0.57 8.93 -3.93
C GLY A 8 0.94 8.67 -2.46
N ASN A 9 0.06 8.03 -1.68
CA ASN A 9 0.40 7.66 -0.30
C ASN A 9 1.50 6.60 -0.26
N PHE A 10 2.38 6.72 0.74
CA PHE A 10 3.33 5.69 1.10
C PHE A 10 2.72 4.75 2.14
N VAL A 11 2.92 3.46 1.94
CA VAL A 11 2.34 2.39 2.75
C VAL A 11 3.37 1.30 3.01
N ILE A 12 3.18 0.57 4.10
CA ILE A 12 3.89 -0.68 4.39
C ILE A 12 2.88 -1.80 4.61
N ASN A 13 3.29 -3.02 4.29
CA ASN A 13 2.60 -4.20 4.77
C ASN A 13 3.23 -4.62 6.12
N PRO A 14 2.55 -4.48 7.26
CA PRO A 14 3.12 -4.83 8.57
C PRO A 14 3.44 -6.32 8.71
N LEU A 15 2.74 -7.18 7.95
CA LEU A 15 3.01 -8.62 7.89
C LEU A 15 4.19 -8.97 6.97
N GLU A 16 4.47 -8.12 5.98
CA GLU A 16 5.51 -8.34 4.98
C GLU A 16 6.46 -7.15 4.88
N LYS A 17 7.13 -6.84 5.99
CA LYS A 17 8.07 -5.72 6.09
C LYS A 17 9.22 -5.81 5.09
N HIS A 18 9.54 -7.02 4.62
CA HIS A 18 10.59 -7.26 3.63
C HIS A 18 10.28 -6.67 2.24
N TRP A 19 9.00 -6.36 1.94
CA TRP A 19 8.63 -5.66 0.71
C TRP A 19 9.16 -4.22 0.67
N GLY A 20 9.47 -3.65 1.83
CA GLY A 20 9.87 -2.26 2.00
C GLY A 20 8.69 -1.30 1.94
N ILE A 21 9.00 -0.01 1.82
CA ILE A 21 7.97 1.02 1.65
C ILE A 21 7.42 0.94 0.23
N GLY A 22 6.11 0.99 0.09
CA GLY A 22 5.42 1.02 -1.18
C GLY A 22 4.68 2.33 -1.41
N GLN A 23 4.64 2.78 -2.65
CA GLN A 23 3.80 3.92 -3.04
C GLN A 23 2.55 3.42 -3.77
N ILE A 24 1.37 3.86 -3.34
CA ILE A 24 0.12 3.57 -4.04
C ILE A 24 0.11 4.32 -5.38
N GLN A 25 -0.01 3.60 -6.48
CA GLN A 25 -0.16 4.19 -7.82
C GLN A 25 -1.62 4.36 -8.23
N SER A 26 -2.49 3.43 -7.83
CA SER A 26 -3.92 3.49 -8.13
C SER A 26 -4.72 2.65 -7.15
N ILE A 27 -6.00 3.00 -6.97
CA ILE A 27 -6.95 2.22 -6.18
C ILE A 27 -8.21 2.03 -7.03
N ILE A 28 -8.60 0.78 -7.22
CA ILE A 28 -9.80 0.40 -7.97
C ILE A 28 -10.62 -0.52 -7.08
N LYS A 29 -11.74 0.00 -6.57
CA LYS A 29 -12.60 -0.67 -5.60
C LYS A 29 -11.79 -1.11 -4.37
N ASN A 30 -11.56 -2.42 -4.23
CA ASN A 30 -10.87 -3.02 -3.09
C ASN A 30 -9.44 -3.45 -3.41
N LYS A 31 -8.90 -3.05 -4.57
CA LYS A 31 -7.54 -3.38 -4.98
C LYS A 31 -6.71 -2.12 -5.09
N ALA A 32 -5.54 -2.11 -4.47
CA ALA A 32 -4.55 -1.06 -4.60
C ALA A 32 -3.37 -1.58 -5.43
N THR A 33 -2.97 -0.84 -6.46
CA THR A 33 -1.69 -1.07 -7.13
C THR A 33 -0.63 -0.29 -6.37
N VAL A 34 0.36 -0.99 -5.82
CA VAL A 34 1.42 -0.41 -4.99
C VAL A 34 2.76 -0.78 -5.61
N ASN A 35 3.67 0.18 -5.73
CA ASN A 35 5.05 -0.08 -6.12
C ASN A 35 5.93 -0.12 -4.87
N PHE A 36 6.32 -1.33 -4.46
CA PHE A 36 7.17 -1.58 -3.30
C PHE A 36 8.66 -1.52 -3.67
N GLN A 37 9.49 -1.00 -2.76
CA GLN A 37 10.93 -0.85 -2.98
C GLN A 37 11.66 -2.16 -3.29
N HIS A 38 11.30 -3.27 -2.66
CA HIS A 38 12.02 -4.55 -2.80
C HIS A 38 11.26 -5.61 -3.60
N MET A 39 9.95 -5.42 -3.82
CA MET A 39 9.12 -6.36 -4.57
C MET A 39 8.62 -5.80 -5.92
N GLY A 40 8.84 -4.50 -6.18
CA GLY A 40 8.32 -3.83 -7.36
C GLY A 40 6.80 -3.65 -7.33
N LYS A 41 6.17 -3.63 -8.51
CA LYS A 41 4.74 -3.36 -8.66
C LYS A 41 3.90 -4.58 -8.30
N MET A 42 3.01 -4.41 -7.32
CA MET A 42 2.08 -5.43 -6.86
C MET A 42 0.66 -4.90 -6.81
N VAL A 43 -0.31 -5.79 -7.07
CA VAL A 43 -1.74 -5.51 -6.86
C VAL A 43 -2.17 -6.15 -5.56
N ILE A 44 -2.50 -5.32 -4.58
CA ILE A 44 -2.86 -5.72 -3.23
C ILE A 44 -4.39 -5.72 -3.08
N ASN A 45 -4.94 -6.81 -2.55
CA ASN A 45 -6.34 -6.88 -2.18
C ASN A 45 -6.52 -6.35 -0.76
N LEU A 46 -7.09 -5.15 -0.63
CA LEU A 46 -7.30 -4.45 0.64
C LEU A 46 -8.28 -5.15 1.58
N GLN A 47 -9.06 -6.13 1.11
CA GLN A 47 -9.92 -6.96 1.98
C GLN A 47 -9.15 -8.10 2.67
N LYS A 48 -7.98 -8.47 2.14
CA LYS A 48 -7.18 -9.59 2.65
C LYS A 48 -5.87 -9.12 3.28
N VAL A 49 -5.33 -8.01 2.78
CA VAL A 49 -4.06 -7.45 3.21
C VAL A 49 -4.32 -6.06 3.75
N ASN A 50 -3.92 -5.83 5.00
CA ASN A 50 -3.98 -4.52 5.61
C ASN A 50 -2.68 -3.75 5.29
N LEU A 51 -2.81 -2.53 4.79
CA LEU A 51 -1.69 -1.64 4.52
C LEU A 51 -1.72 -0.48 5.50
N GLU A 52 -0.57 -0.17 6.11
CA GLU A 52 -0.44 0.96 7.04
C GLU A 52 0.21 2.13 6.33
N LYS A 53 -0.41 3.31 6.43
CA LYS A 53 0.13 4.55 5.84
C LYS A 53 1.36 4.99 6.62
N VAL A 54 2.46 5.23 5.90
CA VAL A 54 3.67 5.79 6.48
C VAL A 54 3.51 7.31 6.44
N SER A 55 3.16 7.91 7.58
CA SER A 55 3.24 9.37 7.71
C SER A 55 4.69 9.74 7.98
N SER A 56 5.35 10.39 7.02
CA SER A 56 6.55 11.14 7.36
C SER A 56 6.12 12.30 8.26
N LYS A 57 6.67 12.35 9.46
CA LYS A 57 6.51 13.49 10.36
C LYS A 57 7.31 14.69 9.83
#